data_AF-A0A2D5MMY8-F1
#
_entry.id   AF-A0A2D5MMY8-F1
#
_cell.length_a   1.000
_cell.length_b   1.000
_cell.length_c   1.000
_cell.angle_alpha   90.00
_cell.angle_beta   90.00
_cell.angle_gamma   90.00
#
_symmetry.space_group_name_H-M   'P 1'
#
loop_
_entity.id
_entity.type
_entity.pdbx_description
1 polymer ?
#
loop_
_entity_poly.entity_id
_entity_poly.type
_entity_poly.pdbx_seq_one_letter_code
_entity_poly.pdbx_strand_id
1 'polypeptide(L)'
;MSGPKRALLIKLLMNMEDTVSCPSLKQTVSNVRDTVAHTAPEIIDSRWKRIYQMCIIHMNDADNPEHGKCFHLYQEAIKEYKNLN
;
A
#
# COMPACT_ATOMS: atom_id res chain seq x y z
N MET A 1 19.30 3.67 7.53
CA MET A 1 18.01 3.76 8.26
C MET A 1 16.89 3.89 7.24
N SER A 2 15.80 3.13 7.38
CA SER A 2 14.58 3.33 6.58
C SER A 2 13.96 4.69 6.90
N GLY A 3 13.76 5.54 5.91
CA GLY A 3 13.02 6.80 6.13
C GLY A 3 11.58 6.52 6.61
N PRO A 4 10.97 7.43 7.39
CA PRO A 4 9.63 7.24 7.97
C PRO A 4 8.55 6.96 6.90
N LYS A 5 8.64 7.61 5.74
CA LYS A 5 7.77 7.37 4.57
C LYS A 5 7.82 5.92 4.09
N ARG A 6 9.02 5.32 4.02
CA ARG A 6 9.18 3.92 3.60
C ARG A 6 8.56 2.97 4.61
N ALA A 7 8.78 3.21 5.91
CA ALA A 7 8.22 2.39 6.97
C ALA A 7 6.68 2.42 6.95
N LEU A 8 6.09 3.60 6.75
CA LEU A 8 4.64 3.76 6.62
C LEU A 8 4.07 2.99 5.42
N LEU A 9 4.73 3.09 4.25
CA LEU A 9 4.30 2.37 3.05
C LEU A 9 4.37 0.85 3.21
N ILE A 10 5.44 0.35 3.85
CA ILE A 10 5.57 -1.09 4.12
C ILE A 10 4.46 -1.55 5.07
N LYS A 11 4.21 -0.80 6.15
CA LYS A 11 3.13 -1.11 7.11
C LYS A 11 1.77 -1.14 6.43
N LEU A 12 1.47 -0.16 5.57
CA LEU A 12 0.24 -0.14 4.77
C LEU A 12 0.08 -1.43 3.96
N LEU A 13 1.14 -1.83 3.24
CA LEU A 13 1.10 -2.99 2.36
C LEU A 13 0.99 -4.30 3.14
N MET A 14 1.63 -4.41 4.31
CA MET A 14 1.44 -5.56 5.21
C MET A 14 -0.01 -5.68 5.66
N ASN A 15 -0.61 -4.58 6.13
CA ASN A 15 -2.01 -4.58 6.57
C ASN A 15 -2.97 -4.91 5.42
N MET A 16 -2.69 -4.45 4.20
CA MET A 16 -3.48 -4.81 3.01
C MET A 16 -3.35 -6.29 2.67
N GLU A 17 -2.14 -6.85 2.69
CA GLU A 17 -1.86 -8.27 2.44
C GLU A 17 -2.59 -9.18 3.44
N ASP A 18 -2.63 -8.79 4.71
CA ASP A 18 -3.36 -9.51 5.76
C ASP A 18 -4.88 -9.39 5.62
N THR A 19 -5.36 -8.30 5.01
CA THR A 19 -6.80 -8.04 4.82
C THR A 19 -7.39 -8.85 3.68
N VAL A 20 -6.66 -9.03 2.59
CA VAL A 20 -7.18 -9.72 1.40
C VAL A 20 -7.09 -11.23 1.60
N SER A 21 -8.12 -11.99 1.21
CA SER A 21 -8.07 -13.46 1.25
C SER A 21 -7.57 -14.07 -0.05
N CYS A 22 -7.74 -13.36 -1.16
CA CYS A 22 -7.38 -13.81 -2.50
C CYS A 22 -5.85 -14.02 -2.66
N PRO A 23 -5.36 -15.24 -2.96
CA PRO A 23 -3.92 -15.52 -3.06
C PRO A 23 -3.18 -14.71 -4.12
N SER A 24 -3.80 -14.49 -5.29
CA SER A 24 -3.19 -13.69 -6.36
C SER A 24 -3.06 -12.21 -5.96
N LEU A 25 -4.03 -11.70 -5.18
CA LEU A 25 -3.98 -10.35 -4.66
C LEU A 25 -2.93 -10.21 -3.56
N LYS A 26 -2.83 -11.18 -2.64
CA LYS A 26 -1.75 -11.26 -1.65
C LYS A 26 -0.38 -11.21 -2.31
N GLN A 27 -0.15 -12.04 -3.32
CA GLN A 27 1.12 -12.04 -4.04
C GLN A 27 1.40 -10.69 -4.72
N THR A 28 0.36 -10.05 -5.29
CA THR A 28 0.49 -8.72 -5.90
C THR A 28 0.89 -7.68 -4.87
N VAL A 29 0.25 -7.64 -3.70
CA VAL A 29 0.57 -6.71 -2.61
C VAL A 29 1.98 -6.96 -2.07
N SER A 30 2.35 -8.23 -1.87
CA SER A 30 3.68 -8.66 -1.44
C SER A 30 4.78 -8.18 -2.41
N ASN A 31 4.58 -8.37 -3.72
CA ASN A 31 5.52 -7.88 -4.75
C ASN A 31 5.69 -6.34 -4.71
N VAL A 32 4.61 -5.61 -4.46
CA VAL A 32 4.66 -4.15 -4.33
C VAL A 32 5.40 -3.75 -3.04
N ARG A 33 5.18 -4.47 -1.94
CA ARG A 33 5.91 -4.25 -0.67
C ARG A 33 7.40 -4.43 -0.86
N ASP A 34 7.82 -5.50 -1.52
CA ASP A 34 9.24 -5.76 -1.77
C ASP A 34 9.84 -4.66 -2.66
N THR A 35 9.11 -4.21 -3.68
CA THR A 35 9.51 -3.06 -4.50
C THR A 35 9.73 -1.79 -3.66
N VAL A 36 8.82 -1.51 -2.71
CA VAL A 36 8.94 -0.35 -1.80
C VAL A 36 10.13 -0.52 -0.84
N ALA A 37 10.37 -1.72 -0.32
CA ALA A 37 11.47 -2.01 0.60
C ALA A 37 12.84 -1.70 -0.04
N HIS A 38 12.99 -2.00 -1.32
CA HIS A 38 14.20 -1.75 -2.11
C HIS A 38 14.22 -0.39 -2.82
N THR A 39 13.19 0.44 -2.64
CA THR A 39 13.14 1.77 -3.26
C THR A 39 14.06 2.75 -2.52
N ALA A 40 14.85 3.50 -3.29
CA ALA A 40 15.72 4.53 -2.78
C ALA A 40 14.90 5.72 -2.21
N PRO A 41 15.35 6.37 -1.12
CA PRO A 41 14.58 7.41 -0.44
C PRO A 41 14.11 8.56 -1.35
N GLU A 42 14.94 8.97 -2.31
CA GLU A 42 14.69 10.08 -3.23
C GLU A 42 13.52 9.84 -4.20
N ILE A 43 13.14 8.59 -4.44
CA ILE A 43 12.02 8.21 -5.31
C ILE A 43 10.87 7.54 -4.53
N ILE A 44 10.90 7.53 -3.19
CA ILE A 44 9.87 6.86 -2.38
C ILE A 44 8.48 7.46 -2.62
N ASP A 45 8.40 8.78 -2.84
CA ASP A 45 7.16 9.50 -3.12
C ASP A 45 6.51 9.01 -4.42
N SER A 46 7.29 8.55 -5.40
CA SER A 46 6.75 7.98 -6.65
C SER A 46 6.05 6.64 -6.44
N ARG A 47 6.38 5.89 -5.36
CA ARG A 47 5.78 4.59 -5.07
C ARG A 47 4.36 4.71 -4.54
N TRP A 48 4.05 5.84 -3.89
CA TRP A 48 2.69 6.12 -3.43
C TRP A 48 1.67 6.02 -4.58
N LYS A 49 1.98 6.61 -5.75
CA LYS A 49 1.13 6.55 -6.95
C LYS A 49 0.94 5.12 -7.44
N ARG A 50 1.97 4.27 -7.34
CA ARG A 50 1.90 2.88 -7.78
C ARG A 50 1.01 2.03 -6.87
N ILE A 51 1.03 2.29 -5.57
CA ILE A 51 0.13 1.64 -4.60
C ILE A 51 -1.32 2.03 -4.90
N TYR A 52 -1.58 3.32 -5.14
CA TYR A 52 -2.90 3.80 -5.54
C TYR A 52 -3.40 3.09 -6.81
N GLN A 53 -2.57 3.02 -7.85
CA GLN A 53 -2.92 2.35 -9.10
C GLN A 53 -3.23 0.87 -8.89
N MET A 54 -2.44 0.18 -8.04
CA MET A 54 -2.70 -1.22 -7.68
C MET A 54 -4.07 -1.38 -7.04
N CYS A 55 -4.43 -0.53 -6.07
CA CYS A 55 -5.75 -0.56 -5.45
C CYS A 55 -6.87 -0.30 -6.47
N ILE A 56 -6.72 0.66 -7.38
CA ILE A 56 -7.75 0.95 -8.40
C ILE A 56 -7.91 -0.20 -9.41
N ILE A 57 -6.84 -0.91 -9.74
CA ILE A 57 -6.88 -2.01 -10.73
C ILE A 57 -7.41 -3.29 -10.09
N HIS A 58 -6.96 -3.61 -8.87
CA HIS A 58 -7.17 -4.92 -8.26
C HIS A 58 -8.14 -4.91 -7.07
N MET A 59 -8.48 -3.74 -6.53
CA MET A 59 -9.31 -3.57 -5.33
C MET A 59 -10.42 -2.52 -5.57
N ASN A 60 -11.13 -2.62 -6.70
CA ASN A 60 -12.18 -1.66 -7.10
C ASN A 60 -13.61 -2.19 -6.93
N ASP A 61 -13.77 -3.44 -6.53
CA ASP A 61 -15.08 -4.04 -6.29
C ASP A 61 -15.70 -3.47 -5.00
N ALA A 62 -16.80 -2.73 -5.15
CA ALA A 62 -17.51 -2.08 -4.06
C ALA A 62 -18.33 -3.07 -3.21
N ASP A 63 -18.69 -4.23 -3.77
CA ASP A 63 -19.42 -5.28 -3.06
C ASP A 63 -18.46 -6.19 -2.26
N ASN A 64 -17.16 -6.04 -2.46
CA ASN A 64 -16.14 -6.78 -1.70
C ASN A 64 -15.73 -6.01 -0.42
N PRO A 65 -16.07 -6.53 0.77
CA PRO A 65 -15.75 -5.86 2.03
C PRO A 65 -14.23 -5.80 2.33
N GLU A 66 -13.43 -6.70 1.78
CA GLU A 66 -11.96 -6.65 1.91
C GLU A 66 -11.39 -5.45 1.16
N HIS A 67 -11.89 -5.16 -0.04
CA HIS A 67 -11.46 -4.01 -0.83
C HIS A 67 -11.83 -2.69 -0.13
N GLY A 68 -13.04 -2.61 0.45
CA GLY A 68 -13.44 -1.47 1.28
C GLY A 68 -12.50 -1.23 2.47
N LYS A 69 -12.06 -2.31 3.14
CA LYS A 69 -11.06 -2.22 4.23
C LYS A 69 -9.69 -1.77 3.72
N CYS A 70 -9.21 -2.31 2.60
CA CYS A 70 -7.95 -1.88 1.98
C CYS A 70 -7.99 -0.40 1.59
N PHE A 71 -9.11 0.08 1.05
CA PHE A 71 -9.30 1.49 0.75
C PHE A 71 -9.28 2.37 2.00
N HIS A 72 -9.91 1.93 3.10
CA HIS A 72 -9.83 2.63 4.38
C HIS A 72 -8.40 2.73 4.89
N LEU A 73 -7.65 1.61 4.90
CA LEU A 73 -6.23 1.59 5.28
C LEU A 73 -5.40 2.57 4.44
N TYR A 74 -5.66 2.64 3.13
CA TYR A 74 -5.01 3.61 2.24
C TYR A 74 -5.33 5.05 2.63
N GLN A 75 -6.59 5.37 2.92
CA GLN A 75 -7.01 6.70 3.34
C GLN A 75 -6.44 7.12 4.70
N GLU A 76 -6.21 6.19 5.62
CA GLU A 76 -5.52 6.49 6.87
C GLU A 76 -4.04 6.75 6.63
N ALA A 77 -3.38 5.87 5.88
CA ALA A 77 -1.98 6.01 5.56
C ALA A 77 -1.67 7.29 4.77
N ILE A 78 -2.55 7.77 3.88
CA ILE A 78 -2.29 9.02 3.14
C ILE A 78 -2.32 10.25 4.04
N LYS A 79 -3.17 10.25 5.07
CA LYS A 79 -3.25 11.35 6.05
C LYS A 79 -1.95 11.41 6.84
N GLU A 80 -1.48 10.25 7.31
CA GLU A 80 -0.20 10.15 8.02
C GLU A 80 0.98 10.52 7.10
N TYR A 81 0.98 10.03 5.86
CA TYR A 81 2.04 10.27 4.88
C TYR A 81 2.23 11.76 4.56
N LYS A 82 1.13 12.51 4.45
CA LYS A 82 1.17 13.97 4.22
C LYS A 82 1.75 14.76 5.39
N ASN A 83 1.71 14.20 6.60
CA ASN A 83 2.26 14.82 7.81
C ASN A 83 3.74 14.46 8.03
N LEU A 84 4.30 13.53 7.24
CA LEU A 84 5.72 13.18 7.26
C LEU A 84 6.48 14.13 6.32
N ASN A 85 7.10 15.15 6.91
CA ASN A 85 8.07 16.03 6.24
C ASN A 85 9.37 15.28 5.91
#